data_AF-A0A537ZAW6-F1
#
_entry.id   AF-A0A537ZAW6-F1
#
_cell.length_a   1.000
_cell.length_b   1.000
_cell.length_c   1.000
_cell.angle_alpha   90.00
_cell.angle_beta   90.00
_cell.angle_gamma   90.00
#
_symmetry.space_group_name_H-M   'P 1'
#
loop_
_entity.id
_entity.type
_entity.pdbx_description
1 polymer ?
#
loop_
_entity_poly.entity_id
_entity_poly.type
_entity_poly.pdbx_seq_one_letter_code
_entity_poly.pdbx_strand_id
1 'polypeptide(L)' 'MSVSGVIDEGFFRRYRELLDAEDAAFDELEHAYEDGERADFERDLAQWRGIVERRRAFLERYGFVPLPTG' A
#
# COMPACT_ATOMS: atom_id res chain seq x y z
N MET A 1 -2.08 -24.63 -3.97
CA MET A 1 -0.68 -24.72 -4.45
C MET A 1 0.15 -23.77 -3.61
N SER A 2 1.08 -24.30 -2.81
CA SER A 2 2.03 -23.50 -2.03
C SER A 2 3.15 -23.02 -2.96
N VAL A 3 3.27 -21.71 -3.16
CA VAL A 3 4.32 -21.08 -3.95
C VAL A 3 5.62 -21.14 -3.13
N SER A 4 6.43 -22.18 -3.33
CA SER A 4 7.77 -22.20 -2.76
C SER A 4 8.65 -21.19 -3.50
N GLY A 5 8.78 -19.99 -2.91
CA GLY A 5 10.08 -19.60 -2.35
C GLY A 5 11.18 -19.10 -3.29
N VAL A 6 10.89 -18.24 -4.25
CA VAL A 6 11.93 -17.29 -4.68
C VAL A 6 11.33 -15.89 -4.61
N ILE A 7 11.53 -15.24 -3.48
CA ILE A 7 11.54 -13.79 -3.43
C ILE A 7 12.73 -13.37 -4.31
N ASP A 8 12.45 -12.94 -5.53
CA ASP A 8 13.45 -12.50 -6.49
C ASP A 8 13.59 -10.97 -6.51
N GLU A 9 14.54 -10.46 -7.29
CA GLU A 9 14.73 -9.01 -7.45
C GLU A 9 13.47 -8.32 -8.01
N GLY A 10 12.69 -9.02 -8.83
CA GLY A 10 11.43 -8.51 -9.38
C GLY A 10 10.37 -8.31 -8.29
N PHE A 11 10.27 -9.24 -7.34
CA PHE A 11 9.43 -9.06 -6.15
C PHE A 11 9.86 -7.83 -5.36
N PHE A 12 11.16 -7.71 -5.02
CA PHE A 12 11.64 -6.60 -4.20
C PHE A 12 11.46 -5.25 -4.89
N ARG A 13 11.71 -5.18 -6.20
CA ARG A 13 11.48 -3.97 -6.99
C ARG A 13 10.00 -3.58 -6.98
N ARG A 14 9.11 -4.54 -7.26
CA ARG A 14 7.67 -4.28 -7.30
C ARG A 14 7.10 -3.92 -5.93
N TYR A 15 7.60 -4.57 -4.88
CA TYR A 15 7.23 -4.25 -3.51
C TYR A 15 7.70 -2.84 -3.13
N ARG A 16 8.91 -2.46 -3.51
CA ARG A 16 9.44 -1.11 -3.28
C ARG A 16 8.63 -0.04 -4.01
N GLU A 17 8.28 -0.26 -5.27
CA GLU A 17 7.39 0.65 -6.03
C GLU A 17 6.04 0.86 -5.34
N LEU A 18 5.50 -0.19 -4.70
CA LEU A 18 4.25 -0.10 -3.95
C LEU A 18 4.42 0.68 -2.65
N LEU A 19 5.57 0.53 -1.97
CA LEU A 19 5.89 1.30 -0.78
C LEU A 19 6.12 2.78 -1.11
N ASP A 20 6.90 3.09 -2.13
CA ASP A 20 7.17 4.47 -2.56
C ASP A 20 5.86 5.16 -3.00
N ALA A 21 4.95 4.44 -3.65
CA ALA A 21 3.63 4.96 -4.01
C ALA A 21 2.72 5.20 -2.79
N GLU A 22 2.80 4.34 -1.77
CA GLU A 22 2.05 4.52 -0.53
C GLU A 22 2.54 5.72 0.27
N ASP A 23 3.86 5.89 0.36
CA ASP A 23 4.54 7.01 1.03
C ASP A 23 4.12 8.34 0.39
N ALA A 24 4.25 8.44 -0.94
CA ALA A 24 3.84 9.64 -1.67
C ALA A 24 2.34 9.95 -1.52
N ALA A 25 1.46 8.94 -1.52
CA ALA A 25 0.03 9.17 -1.30
C ALA A 25 -0.30 9.54 0.14
N PHE A 26 0.53 9.10 1.09
CA PHE A 26 0.37 9.46 2.50
C PHE A 26 0.83 10.91 2.75
N ASP A 27 1.93 11.36 2.12
CA ASP A 27 2.39 12.75 2.19
C ASP A 27 1.31 13.73 1.70
N GLU A 28 0.66 13.42 0.57
CA GLU A 28 -0.44 14.25 0.05
C GLU A 28 -1.67 14.24 0.99
N LEU A 29 -1.95 13.09 1.63
CA LEU A 29 -3.01 12.98 2.63
C LEU A 29 -2.70 13.80 3.89
N GLU A 30 -1.44 13.79 4.37
CA GLU A 30 -1.00 14.62 5.49
C GLU A 30 -1.15 16.10 5.14
N HIS A 31 -0.71 16.51 3.95
CA HIS A 31 -0.84 17.89 3.50
C HIS A 31 -2.30 18.34 3.45
N ALA A 32 -3.20 17.53 2.88
CA ALA A 32 -4.63 17.84 2.83
C ALA A 32 -5.26 17.93 4.23
N TYR A 33 -4.76 17.14 5.20
CA TYR A 33 -5.16 17.23 6.59
C TYR A 33 -4.66 18.52 7.26
N GLU A 34 -3.40 18.89 7.01
CA GLU A 34 -2.77 20.11 7.54
C GLU A 34 -3.43 21.39 7.00
N ASP A 35 -3.80 21.40 5.72
CA ASP A 35 -4.49 22.52 5.07
C ASP A 35 -5.97 22.64 5.48
N GLY A 36 -6.54 21.60 6.10
CA GLY A 36 -7.93 21.58 6.57
C GLY A 36 -8.98 21.43 5.46
N GLU A 37 -8.56 21.05 4.25
CA GLU A 37 -9.44 20.88 3.09
C GLU A 37 -10.07 19.48 3.09
N ARG A 38 -11.23 19.36 3.77
CA ARG A 38 -11.89 18.05 3.97
C ARG A 38 -12.20 17.30 2.68
N ALA A 39 -12.54 17.99 1.59
CA ALA A 39 -12.82 17.35 0.32
C ALA A 39 -11.56 16.71 -0.30
N ASP A 40 -10.42 17.39 -0.17
CA ASP A 40 -9.13 16.90 -0.63
C ASP A 40 -8.66 15.75 0.26
N PHE A 41 -8.80 15.88 1.59
CA PHE A 41 -8.52 14.80 2.53
C PHE A 41 -9.31 13.52 2.23
N GLU A 42 -10.63 13.61 1.99
CA GLU A 42 -11.46 12.44 1.70
C GLU A 42 -11.05 11.76 0.38
N ARG A 43 -10.66 12.55 -0.64
CA ARG A 43 -10.14 12.05 -1.92
C ARG A 43 -8.81 11.34 -1.73
N ASP A 44 -7.87 11.99 -1.04
CA ASP A 44 -6.50 11.51 -0.89
C ASP A 44 -6.46 10.30 0.06
N LEU A 45 -7.37 10.24 1.04
CA LEU A 45 -7.59 9.07 1.88
C LEU A 45 -8.08 7.86 1.06
N ALA A 46 -9.00 8.07 0.12
CA ALA A 46 -9.47 7.01 -0.77
C ALA A 46 -8.35 6.51 -1.70
N GLN A 47 -7.48 7.42 -2.16
CA GLN A 47 -6.31 7.08 -2.98
C GLN A 47 -5.29 6.26 -2.20
N TRP A 48 -4.89 6.72 -1.01
CA TRP A 48 -3.96 6.01 -0.13
C TRP A 48 -4.47 4.61 0.22
N ARG A 49 -5.74 4.48 0.61
CA ARG A 49 -6.38 3.17 0.87
C ARG A 49 -6.31 2.24 -0.35
N GLY A 50 -6.53 2.77 -1.55
CA GLY A 50 -6.44 1.99 -2.78
C GLY A 50 -5.03 1.42 -3.03
N ILE A 51 -3.99 2.16 -2.63
CA ILE A 51 -2.59 1.72 -2.75
C ILE A 51 -2.25 0.68 -1.69
N VAL A 52 -2.69 0.89 -0.44
CA VAL A 52 -2.55 -0.08 0.65
C VAL A 52 -3.18 -1.43 0.29
N GLU A 53 -4.40 -1.43 -0.28
CA GLU A 53 -5.06 -2.66 -0.72
C GLU A 53 -4.32 -3.35 -1.88
N ARG A 54 -3.72 -2.59 -2.81
CA ARG A 54 -2.86 -3.17 -3.85
C ARG A 54 -1.60 -3.80 -3.28
N ARG A 55 -0.95 -3.15 -2.29
CA ARG A 55 0.21 -3.69 -1.57
C ARG A 55 -0.18 -4.97 -0.85
N ARG A 56 -1.31 -4.97 -0.14
CA ARG A 56 -1.85 -6.14 0.55
C ARG A 56 -2.13 -7.28 -0.42
N ALA A 57 -2.88 -7.05 -1.50
CA ALA A 57 -3.19 -8.08 -2.48
C ALA A 57 -1.92 -8.64 -3.17
N PHE A 58 -0.91 -7.79 -3.39
CA PHE A 58 0.40 -8.23 -3.86
C PHE A 58 1.04 -9.19 -2.86
N LEU A 59 1.16 -8.80 -1.59
CA LEU A 59 1.73 -9.64 -0.54
C LEU A 59 0.97 -10.97 -0.36
N GLU A 60 -0.36 -10.94 -0.34
CA GLU A 60 -1.23 -12.12 -0.24
C GLU A 60 -0.98 -13.11 -1.40
N ARG A 61 -0.77 -12.59 -2.63
CA ARG A 61 -0.44 -13.41 -3.81
C ARG A 61 0.89 -14.17 -3.66
N TYR A 62 1.84 -13.61 -2.91
CA TYR A 62 3.11 -14.26 -2.58
C TYR A 62 3.05 -15.09 -1.29
N GLY A 63 1.87 -15.25 -0.69
CA GLY A 63 1.67 -16.05 0.52
C GLY A 63 1.93 -15.31 1.83
N PHE A 64 2.19 -14.00 1.78
CA PHE A 64 2.28 -13.15 2.96
C PHE A 64 0.86 -12.72 3.35
N VAL A 65 0.19 -13.56 4.14
CA VAL A 65 -1.13 -13.24 4.69
C VAL A 65 -0.92 -12.53 6.02
N PRO A 66 -1.53 -11.35 6.26
CA PRO A 66 -1.50 -10.73 7.58
C PRO A 66 -2.14 -11.68 8.59
N LEU A 67 -1.46 -11.90 9.73
CA LEU A 67 -1.99 -12.69 10.84
C LEU A 67 -3.36 -12.11 11.23
N PRO A 68 -4.40 -12.96 11.42
CA PRO A 68 -5.67 -12.46 11.92
C PRO A 68 -5.44 -11.86 13.32
N THR A 69 -5.62 -10.55 13.43
CA THR A 69 -5.79 -9.88 14.73
C THR A 69 -7.15 -10.30 15.28
N GLY A 70 -7.14 -11.31 16.14
CA GLY A 70 -8.28 -11.70 16.97
C GLY A 70 -8.46 -10.79 18.18
#